data_AF-A0A4Y9YKZ8-F1
#
_entry.id   AF-A0A4Y9YKZ8-F1
#
_cell.length_a   1.000
_cell.length_b   1.000
_cell.length_c   1.000
_cell.angle_alpha   90.00
_cell.angle_beta   90.00
_cell.angle_gamma   90.00
#
_symmetry.space_group_name_H-M   'P 1'
#
loop_
_entity.id
_entity.type
_entity.pdbx_description
1 polymer ?
#
loop_
_entity_poly.entity_id
_entity_poly.type
_entity_poly.pdbx_seq_one_letter_code
_entity_poly.pdbx_strand_id
1 'polypeptide(L)'
;MWYVVPTLRALRPSRVRRRRVDSGKAHRRPLLPFPPSAAVMALNLYTWKQQTTSVARNIVLQIIRSSATPLSTKDIFHQAVKVHADRSQATWTGTRTPTVTDAPAPPNPDHPIRSVNYLKNVVIADLVKRRQIEQVHAERSLSQREIEQKLSSMTKAQRAQAGDISQTINVFLWKPKVSGPRPVQKVKPQEPFLEEAGANEDWGHLNRRRQRAREASVNRDLKWMKKLHRAKQEGIAQAEASTS
;
A
#
# COMPACT_ATOMS: atom_id res chain seq x y z
N MET A 1 -14.76 -17.60 -7.88
CA MET A 1 -15.75 -17.60 -6.78
C MET A 1 -15.32 -16.53 -5.80
N TRP A 2 -15.85 -15.31 -5.91
CA TRP A 2 -15.57 -14.23 -4.96
C TRP A 2 -16.91 -13.66 -4.48
N TYR A 3 -17.20 -13.89 -3.20
CA TYR A 3 -18.36 -13.36 -2.51
C TYR A 3 -18.17 -11.86 -2.31
N VAL A 4 -19.08 -11.06 -2.85
CA VAL A 4 -19.14 -9.61 -2.58
C VAL A 4 -20.11 -9.38 -1.42
N VAL A 5 -19.55 -8.96 -0.29
CA VAL A 5 -20.30 -8.53 0.91
C VAL A 5 -20.82 -7.11 0.69
N PRO A 6 -22.13 -6.81 0.88
CA PRO A 6 -22.66 -5.47 0.68
C PRO A 6 -22.37 -4.57 1.89
N THR A 7 -21.74 -3.42 1.64
CA THR A 7 -21.45 -2.41 2.66
C THR A 7 -22.63 -1.43 2.78
N LEU A 8 -23.29 -1.42 3.93
CA LEU A 8 -24.38 -0.50 4.27
C LEU A 8 -23.87 0.95 4.33
N ARG A 9 -24.41 1.80 3.45
CA ARG A 9 -24.06 3.23 3.35
C ARG A 9 -24.98 4.04 4.27
N ALA A 10 -24.47 4.40 5.45
CA ALA A 10 -25.17 5.23 6.42
C ALA A 10 -25.33 6.69 5.94
N LEU A 11 -26.57 7.19 6.00
CA LEU A 11 -26.95 8.59 5.80
C LEU A 11 -26.27 9.48 6.85
N ARG A 12 -25.52 10.50 6.40
CA ARG A 12 -24.91 11.49 7.28
C ARG A 12 -25.86 12.67 7.50
N PRO A 13 -26.14 13.08 8.75
CA PRO A 13 -26.94 14.26 9.03
C PRO A 13 -26.16 15.56 8.79
N SER A 14 -26.87 16.55 8.22
CA SER A 14 -26.43 17.92 7.97
C SER A 14 -26.04 18.64 9.27
N ARG A 15 -24.81 19.16 9.33
CA ARG A 15 -24.32 19.98 10.45
C ARG A 15 -24.74 21.44 10.28
N VAL A 16 -25.65 21.86 11.16
CA VAL A 16 -26.00 23.26 11.42
C VAL A 16 -24.78 24.02 11.95
N ARG A 17 -24.42 25.12 11.28
CA ARG A 17 -23.40 26.08 11.72
C ARG A 17 -23.94 26.90 12.90
N ARG A 18 -23.41 26.66 14.11
CA ARG A 18 -23.58 27.59 15.23
C ARG A 18 -22.50 28.67 15.16
N ARG A 19 -22.92 29.93 15.02
CA ARG A 19 -22.11 31.11 15.39
C ARG A 19 -21.88 31.07 16.90
N ARG A 20 -20.66 31.32 17.35
CA ARG A 20 -20.37 31.64 18.74
C ARG A 20 -19.66 32.99 18.78
N VAL A 21 -20.39 33.99 19.25
CA VAL A 21 -19.87 35.21 19.83
C VAL A 21 -19.57 34.87 21.29
N ASP A 22 -18.39 35.27 21.80
CA ASP A 22 -18.27 35.98 23.07
C ASP A 22 -16.80 36.12 23.50
N SER A 23 -16.43 37.39 23.61
CA SER A 23 -15.22 37.94 24.19
C SER A 23 -15.26 37.83 25.71
N GLY A 24 -14.61 36.80 26.26
CA GLY A 24 -14.37 36.67 27.70
C GLY A 24 -12.95 37.10 28.06
N LYS A 25 -12.82 38.25 28.72
CA LYS A 25 -11.61 38.69 29.45
C LYS A 25 -11.27 37.63 30.52
N ALA A 26 -10.30 36.77 30.24
CA ALA A 26 -9.77 35.84 31.24
C ALA A 26 -8.74 36.56 32.12
N HIS A 27 -9.03 36.64 33.41
CA HIS A 27 -8.06 37.04 34.43
C HIS A 27 -6.85 36.11 34.41
N ARG A 28 -5.66 36.70 34.30
CA ARG A 28 -4.36 36.03 34.43
C ARG A 28 -4.25 35.46 35.85
N ARG A 29 -4.45 34.15 36.00
CA ARG A 29 -3.98 33.41 37.19
C ARG A 29 -2.45 33.30 37.11
N PRO A 30 -1.70 33.61 38.17
CA PRO A 30 -0.27 33.36 38.22
C PRO A 30 -0.04 31.85 38.09
N LEU A 31 0.67 31.46 37.01
CA LEU A 31 1.08 30.09 36.76
C LEU A 31 2.08 29.70 37.85
N LEU A 32 1.67 28.80 38.73
CA LEU A 32 2.61 28.05 39.55
C LEU A 32 3.58 27.31 38.62
N PRO A 33 4.88 27.25 38.94
CA PRO A 33 5.84 26.48 38.16
C PRO A 33 5.40 25.01 38.19
N PHE A 34 4.95 24.51 37.04
CA PHE A 34 4.72 23.09 36.87
C PHE A 34 6.03 22.35 37.20
N PRO A 35 5.99 21.30 38.04
CA PRO A 35 7.17 20.49 38.27
C PRO A 35 7.67 19.95 36.93
N PRO A 36 8.99 19.81 36.73
CA PRO A 36 9.54 19.24 35.51
C PRO A 36 8.90 17.87 35.33
N SER A 37 8.02 17.76 34.33
CA SER A 37 7.41 16.53 33.88
C SER A 37 8.51 15.49 33.78
N ALA A 38 8.40 14.39 34.54
CA ALA A 38 9.30 13.25 34.47
C ALA A 38 9.60 12.99 33.00
N ALA A 39 10.86 13.22 32.64
CA ALA A 39 11.32 13.22 31.27
C ALA A 39 10.93 11.87 30.67
N VAL A 40 10.01 11.89 29.70
CA VAL A 40 9.78 10.75 28.83
C VAL A 40 11.10 10.56 28.10
N MET A 41 11.92 9.64 28.62
CA MET A 41 13.09 9.10 27.97
C MET A 41 12.57 8.44 26.69
N ALA A 42 12.38 9.24 25.64
CA ALA A 42 12.08 8.74 24.33
C ALA A 42 13.32 7.95 23.91
N LEU A 43 13.25 6.64 24.14
CA LEU A 43 14.22 5.68 23.65
C LEU A 43 14.31 5.94 22.15
N ASN A 44 15.41 6.55 21.71
CA ASN A 44 15.77 6.59 20.31
C ASN A 44 16.11 5.14 19.95
N LEU A 45 15.08 4.33 19.70
CA LEU A 45 15.19 2.93 19.29
C LEU A 45 15.95 2.77 17.97
N TYR A 46 16.20 3.88 17.27
CA TYR A 46 17.01 3.93 16.07
C TYR A 46 18.27 4.75 16.31
N THR A 47 19.42 4.08 16.22
CA THR A 47 20.76 4.67 16.26
C THR A 47 20.94 5.77 15.20
N TRP A 48 20.19 5.69 14.10
CA TRP A 48 20.32 6.59 12.95
C TRP A 48 19.08 7.48 12.79
N LYS A 49 19.29 8.79 12.59
CA LYS A 49 18.20 9.76 12.38
C LYS A 49 17.30 9.30 11.22
N GLN A 50 16.02 9.04 11.52
CA GLN A 50 15.02 8.63 10.53
C GLN A 50 14.48 9.79 9.68
N GLN A 51 14.89 11.02 9.99
CA GLN A 51 14.46 12.21 9.27
C GLN A 51 15.34 12.49 8.05
N THR A 52 14.71 13.06 7.02
CA THR A 52 15.39 13.49 5.79
C THR A 52 16.12 14.82 5.99
N THR A 53 17.42 14.84 5.73
CA THR A 53 18.22 16.07 5.79
C THR A 53 18.02 16.90 4.53
N SER A 54 18.08 18.23 4.64
CA SER A 54 17.99 19.14 3.48
C SER A 54 19.10 18.89 2.46
N VAL A 55 20.31 18.60 2.95
CA VAL A 55 21.47 18.27 2.14
C VAL A 55 21.23 17.04 1.29
N ALA A 56 20.75 15.94 1.89
CA ALA A 56 20.44 14.71 1.14
C ALA A 56 19.39 14.94 0.06
N ARG A 57 18.33 15.72 0.35
CA ARG A 57 17.30 16.08 -0.65
C ARG A 57 17.89 16.84 -1.82
N ASN A 58 18.71 17.85 -1.55
CA ASN A 58 19.30 18.69 -2.59
C ASN A 58 20.22 17.89 -3.52
N ILE A 59 21.04 16.99 -2.96
CA ILE A 59 21.90 16.09 -3.75
C ILE A 59 21.05 15.22 -4.68
N VAL A 60 20.04 14.54 -4.14
CA VAL A 60 19.19 13.65 -4.93
C VAL A 60 18.42 14.42 -6.02
N LEU A 61 17.87 15.60 -5.69
CA LEU A 61 17.19 16.45 -6.65
C LEU A 61 18.12 16.95 -7.74
N GLN A 62 19.35 17.35 -7.40
CA GLN A 62 20.34 17.78 -8.37
C GLN A 62 20.66 16.65 -9.36
N ILE A 63 20.91 15.44 -8.84
CA ILE A 63 21.18 14.25 -9.66
C ILE A 63 20.03 13.97 -10.62
N ILE A 64 18.80 13.86 -10.10
CA ILE A 64 17.60 13.56 -10.89
C ILE A 64 17.29 14.66 -11.92
N ARG A 65 17.62 15.93 -11.62
CA ARG A 65 17.45 17.05 -12.56
C ARG A 65 18.52 17.08 -13.63
N SER A 66 19.75 16.70 -13.29
CA SER A 66 20.87 16.64 -14.24
C SER A 66 20.78 15.46 -15.20
N SER A 67 20.10 14.38 -14.81
CA SER A 67 19.88 13.21 -15.67
C SER A 67 18.77 13.46 -16.68
N ALA A 68 19.07 13.30 -17.97
CA ALA A 68 18.07 13.33 -19.03
C ALA A 68 17.14 12.10 -18.99
N THR A 69 17.67 10.95 -18.54
CA THR A 69 16.94 9.68 -18.45
C THR A 69 16.44 9.41 -17.03
N PRO A 70 15.32 8.69 -16.86
CA PRO A 70 14.83 8.31 -15.54
C PRO A 70 15.77 7.28 -14.89
N LEU A 71 16.10 7.47 -13.61
CA LEU A 71 17.15 6.70 -12.94
C LEU A 71 16.60 5.67 -11.95
N SER A 72 17.31 4.55 -11.80
CA SER A 72 17.04 3.57 -10.74
C SER A 72 17.49 4.10 -9.38
N THR A 73 16.89 3.57 -8.30
CA THR A 73 17.27 3.93 -6.93
C THR A 73 18.75 3.61 -6.64
N LYS A 74 19.25 2.51 -7.22
CA LYS A 74 20.67 2.12 -7.07
C LYS A 74 21.59 3.12 -7.79
N ASP A 75 21.24 3.51 -9.02
CA ASP A 75 22.06 4.44 -9.81
C ASP A 75 22.13 5.82 -9.15
N ILE A 76 21.00 6.30 -8.62
CA ILE A 76 20.94 7.55 -7.84
C ILE A 76 21.89 7.47 -6.64
N PHE A 77 21.89 6.34 -5.92
CA PHE A 77 22.79 6.14 -4.78
C PHE A 77 24.26 6.17 -5.20
N HIS A 78 24.64 5.43 -6.24
CA HIS A 78 26.02 5.39 -6.72
C HIS A 78 26.50 6.77 -7.21
N GLN A 79 25.67 7.50 -7.94
CA GLN A 79 25.99 8.86 -8.37
C GLN A 79 26.12 9.82 -7.18
N ALA A 80 25.26 9.69 -6.16
CA ALA A 80 25.36 10.54 -4.98
C ALA A 80 26.65 10.32 -4.18
N VAL A 81 27.05 9.05 -4.00
CA VAL A 81 28.32 8.71 -3.35
C VAL A 81 29.51 9.29 -4.13
N LYS A 82 29.47 9.20 -5.47
CA LYS A 82 30.51 9.78 -6.34
C LYS A 82 30.59 11.31 -6.20
N VAL A 83 29.46 12.01 -6.35
CA VAL A 83 29.39 13.48 -6.24
C VAL A 83 29.89 13.97 -4.88
N HIS A 84 29.58 13.23 -3.80
CA HIS A 84 30.07 13.60 -2.49
C HIS A 84 31.56 13.31 -2.33
N ALA A 85 32.08 12.18 -2.83
CA ALA A 85 33.51 11.89 -2.76
C ALA A 85 34.34 13.05 -3.35
N ASP A 86 33.92 13.57 -4.50
CA ASP A 86 34.53 14.73 -5.17
C ASP A 86 34.46 16.01 -4.31
N ARG A 87 33.36 16.19 -3.57
CA ARG A 87 33.12 17.39 -2.75
C ARG A 87 33.77 17.33 -1.36
N SER A 88 33.82 16.16 -0.72
CA SER A 88 34.41 15.97 0.61
C SER A 88 35.93 16.10 0.61
N GLN A 89 36.60 15.92 -0.53
CA GLN A 89 38.00 16.29 -0.67
C GLN A 89 38.24 17.80 -0.44
N ALA A 90 37.23 18.65 -0.60
CA ALA A 90 37.39 20.09 -0.52
C ALA A 90 37.08 20.72 0.86
N THR A 91 36.35 20.07 1.77
CA THR A 91 35.78 20.81 2.94
C THR A 91 35.37 20.01 4.18
N TRP A 92 35.80 18.75 4.38
CA TRP A 92 35.26 17.97 5.51
C TRP A 92 36.12 17.99 6.78
N THR A 93 35.78 18.89 7.71
CA THR A 93 36.27 18.95 9.11
C THR A 93 35.18 18.54 10.13
N GLY A 94 34.24 17.67 9.72
CA GLY A 94 33.16 17.21 10.60
C GLY A 94 33.67 16.29 11.71
N THR A 95 33.70 16.79 12.94
CA THR A 95 34.06 16.05 14.15
C THR A 95 33.17 14.82 14.31
N ARG A 96 33.77 13.62 14.20
CA ARG A 96 33.12 12.34 14.46
C ARG A 96 32.72 12.30 15.93
N THR A 97 31.42 12.26 16.24
CA THR A 97 30.97 11.80 17.55
C THR A 97 30.87 10.28 17.49
N PRO A 98 31.77 9.52 18.13
CA PRO A 98 31.64 8.06 18.17
C PRO A 98 30.41 7.71 19.02
N THR A 99 29.31 7.34 18.38
CA THR A 99 28.17 6.72 19.08
C THR A 99 28.50 5.24 19.25
N VAL A 100 29.02 4.90 20.43
CA VAL A 100 29.23 3.54 20.94
C VAL A 100 27.88 2.81 20.93
N THR A 101 27.56 2.14 19.84
CA THR A 101 26.34 1.34 19.72
C THR A 101 26.70 0.14 18.85
N ASP A 102 26.48 -1.07 19.35
CA ASP A 102 26.82 -2.36 18.71
C ASP A 102 26.07 -2.65 17.40
N ALA A 103 25.41 -1.65 16.80
CA ALA A 103 24.74 -1.80 15.51
C ALA A 103 25.79 -1.75 14.39
N PRO A 104 25.68 -2.62 13.37
CA PRO A 104 26.57 -2.58 12.23
C PRO A 104 26.50 -1.20 11.57
N ALA A 105 27.66 -0.58 11.39
CA ALA A 105 27.77 0.73 10.75
C ALA A 105 27.23 0.64 9.31
N PRO A 106 26.46 1.63 8.83
CA PRO A 106 26.01 1.68 7.45
C PRO A 106 27.22 1.78 6.53
N PRO A 107 27.10 1.38 5.24
CA PRO A 107 28.22 1.36 4.31
C PRO A 107 28.97 2.69 4.22
N ASN A 108 28.25 3.82 4.28
CA ASN A 108 28.82 5.16 4.24
C ASN A 108 28.29 6.00 5.42
N PRO A 109 28.88 5.92 6.63
CA PRO A 109 28.33 6.57 7.82
C PRO A 109 28.40 8.11 7.76
N ASP A 110 29.45 8.65 7.16
CA ASP A 110 29.70 10.10 7.08
C ASP A 110 28.93 10.78 5.93
N HIS A 111 28.42 9.99 4.99
CA HIS A 111 27.70 10.50 3.82
C HIS A 111 26.26 10.90 4.20
N PRO A 112 25.73 12.03 3.69
CA PRO A 112 24.34 12.45 3.96
C PRO A 112 23.30 11.41 3.53
N ILE A 113 23.65 10.56 2.56
CA ILE A 113 22.88 9.39 2.12
C ILE A 113 23.65 8.12 2.49
N ARG A 114 23.36 7.60 3.68
CA ARG A 114 24.17 6.55 4.34
C ARG A 114 24.03 5.16 3.73
N SER A 115 22.86 4.86 3.18
CA SER A 115 22.52 3.57 2.60
C SER A 115 21.42 3.70 1.55
N VAL A 116 21.29 2.67 0.71
CA VAL A 116 20.22 2.56 -0.29
C VAL A 116 18.84 2.52 0.38
N ASN A 117 18.72 1.83 1.52
CA ASN A 117 17.46 1.76 2.26
C ASN A 117 17.05 3.12 2.83
N TYR A 118 18.01 3.90 3.35
CA TYR A 118 17.75 5.27 3.80
C TYR A 118 17.31 6.16 2.64
N LEU A 119 17.99 6.08 1.49
CA LEU A 119 17.60 6.79 0.27
C LEU A 119 16.15 6.46 -0.12
N LYS A 120 15.80 5.17 -0.20
CA LYS A 120 14.48 4.70 -0.64
C LYS A 120 13.37 5.10 0.32
N ASN A 121 13.52 4.78 1.61
CA ASN A 121 12.41 4.86 2.56
C ASN A 121 12.25 6.25 3.18
N VAL A 122 13.34 7.03 3.26
CA VAL A 122 13.33 8.35 3.93
C VAL A 122 13.41 9.48 2.92
N VAL A 123 14.43 9.49 2.06
CA VAL A 123 14.70 10.64 1.18
C VAL A 123 13.72 10.67 0.00
N ILE A 124 13.61 9.58 -0.75
CA ILE A 124 12.71 9.48 -1.91
C ILE A 124 11.26 9.61 -1.47
N ALA A 125 10.86 8.94 -0.38
CA ALA A 125 9.50 9.05 0.16
C ALA A 125 9.12 10.51 0.49
N ASP A 126 10.04 11.30 1.07
CA ASP A 126 9.80 12.72 1.33
C ASP A 126 9.70 13.56 0.04
N LEU A 127 10.55 13.29 -0.95
CA LEU A 127 10.51 14.00 -2.25
C LEU A 127 9.20 13.71 -3.02
N VAL A 128 8.69 12.48 -2.95
CA VAL A 128 7.40 12.08 -3.51
C VAL A 128 6.25 12.77 -2.76
N LYS A 129 6.30 12.82 -1.41
CA LYS A 129 5.32 13.54 -0.58
C LYS A 129 5.27 15.03 -0.93
N ARG A 130 6.41 15.64 -1.22
CA ARG A 130 6.55 17.03 -1.70
C ARG A 130 6.21 17.22 -3.18
N ARG A 131 5.89 16.14 -3.91
CA ARG A 131 5.57 16.14 -5.35
C ARG A 131 6.69 16.70 -6.23
N GLN A 132 7.95 16.55 -5.81
CA GLN A 132 9.11 17.03 -6.58
C GLN A 132 9.61 15.98 -7.59
N ILE A 133 9.35 14.70 -7.33
CA ILE A 133 9.68 13.58 -8.19
C ILE A 133 8.46 12.67 -8.35
N GLU A 134 8.47 11.85 -9.39
CA GLU A 134 7.47 10.81 -9.61
C GLU A 134 8.12 9.50 -10.04
N GLN A 135 7.44 8.39 -9.71
CA GLN A 135 7.84 7.05 -10.09
C GLN A 135 7.26 6.74 -11.47
N VAL A 136 8.09 6.23 -12.36
CA VAL A 136 7.70 5.79 -13.70
C VAL A 136 7.94 4.29 -13.80
N HIS A 137 6.93 3.59 -14.29
CA HIS A 137 7.05 2.19 -14.66
C HIS A 137 7.54 2.12 -16.11
N ALA A 138 8.66 1.45 -16.33
CA ALA A 138 9.25 1.28 -17.65
C ALA A 138 9.64 -0.19 -17.86
N GLU A 139 9.42 -0.68 -19.07
CA GLU A 139 9.92 -1.98 -19.50
C GLU A 139 11.35 -1.79 -20.02
N ARG A 140 12.29 -2.55 -19.47
CA ARG A 140 13.68 -2.56 -19.90
C ARG A 140 14.04 -3.94 -20.41
N SER A 141 14.65 -4.00 -21.59
CA SER A 141 15.31 -5.21 -22.08
C SER A 141 16.60 -5.47 -21.29
N LEU A 142 16.77 -6.71 -20.84
CA LEU A 142 17.98 -7.18 -20.20
C LEU A 142 19.12 -7.28 -21.21
N SER A 143 20.31 -6.90 -20.78
CA SER A 143 21.52 -7.23 -21.54
C SER A 143 21.87 -8.72 -21.41
N GLN A 144 22.54 -9.28 -22.42
CA GLN A 144 22.96 -10.68 -22.40
C GLN A 144 23.77 -11.04 -21.15
N ARG A 145 24.64 -10.13 -20.69
CA ARG A 145 25.43 -10.31 -19.46
C ARG A 145 24.56 -10.41 -18.22
N GLU A 146 23.50 -9.60 -18.12
CA GLU A 146 22.55 -9.67 -17.00
C GLU A 146 21.74 -10.97 -17.05
N ILE A 147 21.40 -11.46 -18.25
CA ILE A 147 20.73 -12.75 -18.45
C ILE A 147 21.63 -13.89 -17.95
N GLU A 148 22.90 -13.91 -18.34
CA GLU A 148 23.89 -14.91 -17.91
C GLU A 148 24.12 -14.88 -16.39
N GLN A 149 24.23 -13.69 -15.79
CA GLN A 149 24.34 -13.53 -14.34
C GLN A 149 23.09 -14.04 -13.62
N LYS A 150 21.90 -13.79 -14.17
CA LYS A 150 20.65 -14.29 -13.61
C LYS A 150 20.59 -15.82 -13.71
N LEU A 151 20.96 -16.38 -14.85
CA LEU A 151 21.04 -17.83 -15.08
C LEU A 151 22.04 -18.52 -14.15
N SER A 152 23.20 -17.91 -13.90
CA SER A 152 24.22 -18.46 -13.00
C SER A 152 23.78 -18.43 -11.53
N SER A 153 23.03 -17.39 -11.12
CA SER A 153 22.45 -17.30 -9.77
C SER A 153 21.29 -18.28 -9.52
N MET A 154 20.64 -18.77 -10.58
CA MET A 154 19.48 -19.67 -10.49
C MET A 154 19.91 -21.12 -10.31
N THR A 155 19.20 -21.84 -9.46
CA THR A 155 19.39 -23.29 -9.29
C THR A 155 18.91 -24.06 -10.52
N LYS A 156 19.42 -25.28 -10.72
CA LYS A 156 19.07 -26.13 -11.88
C LYS A 156 17.56 -26.36 -12.00
N ALA A 157 16.86 -26.56 -10.87
CA ALA A 157 15.41 -26.75 -10.84
C ALA A 157 14.64 -25.49 -11.24
N GLN A 158 15.08 -24.30 -10.78
CA GLN A 158 14.48 -23.03 -11.18
C GLN A 158 14.68 -22.75 -12.67
N ARG A 159 15.83 -23.13 -13.21
CA ARG A 159 16.13 -23.00 -14.65
C ARG A 159 15.18 -23.83 -15.52
N ALA A 160 14.87 -25.06 -15.10
CA ALA A 160 13.92 -25.92 -15.82
C ALA A 160 12.48 -25.38 -15.82
N GLN A 161 12.07 -24.66 -14.77
CA GLN A 161 10.75 -24.03 -14.69
C GLN A 161 10.70 -22.64 -15.35
N ALA A 162 11.83 -21.97 -15.50
CA ALA A 162 11.88 -20.59 -15.99
C ALA A 162 11.62 -20.44 -17.50
N GLY A 163 11.58 -21.54 -18.27
CA GLY A 163 11.34 -21.51 -19.72
C GLY A 163 12.25 -20.50 -20.46
N ASP A 164 11.73 -19.91 -21.54
CA ASP A 164 12.33 -18.71 -22.12
C ASP A 164 12.21 -17.55 -21.13
N ILE A 165 13.32 -17.23 -20.46
CA ILE A 165 13.39 -16.10 -19.54
C ILE A 165 13.00 -14.84 -20.30
N SER A 166 11.88 -14.21 -19.89
CA SER A 166 11.43 -12.93 -20.46
C SER A 166 12.59 -11.95 -20.53
N GLN A 167 12.94 -11.56 -21.75
CA GLN A 167 14.03 -10.61 -22.01
C GLN A 167 13.69 -9.21 -21.49
N THR A 168 12.41 -8.92 -21.23
CA THR A 168 11.94 -7.66 -20.66
C THR A 168 11.67 -7.79 -19.17
N ILE A 169 12.15 -6.82 -18.40
CA ILE A 169 11.85 -6.63 -16.98
C ILE A 169 11.16 -5.29 -16.78
N ASN A 170 10.11 -5.33 -15.97
CA ASN A 170 9.46 -4.16 -15.39
C ASN A 170 10.36 -3.50 -14.35
N VAL A 171 10.79 -2.26 -14.61
CA VAL A 171 11.63 -1.48 -13.71
C VAL A 171 10.93 -0.20 -13.31
N PHE A 172 11.00 0.12 -12.02
CA PHE A 172 10.54 1.40 -11.50
C PHE A 172 11.69 2.39 -11.45
N LEU A 173 11.55 3.48 -12.18
CA LEU A 173 12.53 4.55 -12.30
C LEU A 173 11.98 5.84 -11.72
N TRP A 174 12.87 6.76 -11.37
CA TRP A 174 12.53 8.06 -10.81
C TRP A 174 12.89 9.17 -11.80
N LYS A 175 11.95 10.11 -11.98
CA LYS A 175 12.17 11.30 -12.80
C LYS A 175 11.67 12.55 -12.09
N PRO A 176 12.18 13.75 -12.45
CA PRO A 176 11.68 14.98 -11.88
C PRO A 176 10.23 15.19 -12.31
N LYS A 177 9.39 15.61 -11.37
CA LYS A 177 8.02 15.96 -11.69
C LYS A 177 8.01 17.36 -12.29
N VAL A 178 7.87 17.45 -13.61
CA VAL A 178 7.63 18.74 -14.26
C VAL A 178 6.23 19.18 -13.87
N SER A 179 6.10 20.36 -13.26
CA SER A 179 4.80 20.98 -13.00
C SER A 179 4.20 21.46 -14.32
N GLY A 180 3.82 20.52 -15.18
CA GLY A 180 3.00 20.82 -16.35
C GLY A 180 1.60 21.23 -15.91
N PRO A 181 0.82 21.87 -16.81
CA PRO A 181 -0.60 22.08 -16.57
C PRO A 181 -1.20 20.74 -16.14
N ARG A 182 -1.88 20.75 -14.98
CA ARG A 182 -2.48 19.55 -14.41
C ARG A 182 -3.28 18.90 -15.54
N PRO A 183 -2.98 17.64 -15.95
CA PRO A 183 -3.71 17.02 -17.04
C PRO A 183 -5.18 17.16 -16.68
N VAL A 184 -5.93 17.89 -17.52
CA VAL A 184 -7.36 18.05 -17.36
C VAL A 184 -7.86 16.63 -17.24
N GLN A 185 -8.40 16.28 -16.06
CA GLN A 185 -8.96 14.94 -15.88
C GLN A 185 -9.89 14.79 -17.05
N LYS A 186 -9.58 13.84 -17.96
CA LYS A 186 -10.50 13.48 -19.03
C LYS A 186 -11.73 13.08 -18.25
N VAL A 187 -12.71 13.98 -18.19
CA VAL A 187 -14.03 13.69 -17.66
C VAL A 187 -14.39 12.46 -18.45
N LYS A 188 -14.44 11.31 -17.78
CA LYS A 188 -14.86 10.08 -18.44
C LYS A 188 -16.13 10.50 -19.19
N PRO A 189 -16.21 10.29 -20.52
CA PRO A 189 -17.43 10.58 -21.23
C PRO A 189 -18.54 10.02 -20.34
N GLN A 190 -19.41 10.89 -19.82
CA GLN A 190 -20.59 10.39 -19.14
C GLN A 190 -21.18 9.46 -20.18
N GLU A 191 -21.14 8.15 -19.91
CA GLU A 191 -21.81 7.21 -20.78
C GLU A 191 -23.20 7.80 -20.99
N PRO A 192 -23.62 8.01 -22.25
CA PRO A 192 -24.93 8.55 -22.51
C PRO A 192 -25.87 7.74 -21.66
N PHE A 193 -26.60 8.46 -20.83
CA PHE A 193 -27.51 8.01 -19.81
C PHE A 193 -28.44 6.91 -20.36
N LEU A 194 -27.94 5.67 -20.44
CA LEU A 194 -28.70 4.45 -20.77
C LEU A 194 -29.48 4.01 -19.53
N GLU A 195 -29.96 4.98 -18.75
CA GLU A 195 -30.86 4.78 -17.61
C GLU A 195 -32.30 4.51 -18.09
N GLU A 196 -32.55 4.56 -19.41
CA GLU A 196 -33.88 4.39 -20.02
C GLU A 196 -34.19 2.95 -20.47
N ALA A 197 -33.26 2.00 -20.29
CA ALA A 197 -33.45 0.60 -20.69
C ALA A 197 -33.51 -0.37 -19.50
N GLY A 198 -34.24 -0.05 -18.43
CA GLY A 198 -34.74 -1.04 -17.43
C GLY A 198 -33.71 -1.94 -16.72
N ALA A 199 -32.41 -1.73 -16.89
CA ALA A 199 -31.36 -2.64 -16.43
C ALA A 199 -31.08 -2.57 -14.92
N ASN A 200 -31.59 -1.54 -14.25
CA ASN A 200 -31.54 -1.38 -12.79
C ASN A 200 -32.87 -1.73 -12.10
N GLU A 201 -33.85 -2.30 -12.80
CA GLU A 201 -34.92 -3.01 -12.10
C GLU A 201 -34.30 -4.21 -11.38
N ASP A 202 -34.53 -4.31 -10.08
CA ASP A 202 -33.86 -5.23 -9.18
C ASP A 202 -34.33 -6.69 -9.40
N TRP A 203 -33.94 -7.28 -10.54
CA TRP A 203 -34.23 -8.67 -10.93
C TRP A 203 -33.72 -9.68 -9.89
N GLY A 204 -32.80 -9.26 -9.02
CA GLY A 204 -32.34 -10.02 -7.86
C GLY A 204 -33.47 -10.38 -6.89
N HIS A 205 -34.51 -9.55 -6.77
CA HIS A 205 -35.65 -9.84 -5.90
C HIS A 205 -36.51 -11.00 -6.43
N LEU A 206 -36.76 -11.04 -7.74
CA LEU A 206 -37.53 -12.10 -8.41
C LEU A 206 -36.81 -13.45 -8.30
N ASN A 207 -35.50 -13.46 -8.53
CA ASN A 207 -34.72 -14.68 -8.44
C ASN A 207 -34.65 -15.20 -6.99
N ARG A 208 -34.49 -14.29 -6.01
CA ARG A 208 -34.51 -14.63 -4.58
C ARG A 208 -35.88 -15.13 -4.11
N ARG A 209 -36.98 -14.62 -4.68
CA ARG A 209 -38.34 -15.12 -4.42
C ARG A 209 -38.56 -16.52 -4.99
N ARG A 210 -38.13 -16.77 -6.24
CA ARG A 210 -38.19 -18.10 -6.88
C ARG A 210 -37.36 -19.12 -6.11
N GLN A 211 -36.18 -18.74 -5.64
CA GLN A 211 -35.32 -19.62 -4.83
C GLN A 211 -35.98 -20.03 -3.52
N ARG A 212 -36.53 -19.09 -2.75
CA ARG A 212 -37.28 -19.40 -1.52
C ARG A 212 -38.48 -20.32 -1.76
N ALA A 213 -39.20 -20.12 -2.86
CA ALA A 213 -40.33 -20.97 -3.22
C ALA A 213 -39.89 -22.41 -3.53
N ARG A 214 -38.76 -22.58 -4.25
CA ARG A 214 -38.18 -23.90 -4.53
C ARG A 214 -37.73 -24.59 -3.24
N GLU A 215 -36.99 -23.90 -2.38
CA GLU A 215 -36.56 -24.42 -1.08
C GLU A 215 -37.75 -24.83 -0.20
N ALA A 216 -38.82 -24.03 -0.17
CA ALA A 216 -40.05 -24.35 0.55
C ALA A 216 -40.81 -25.55 -0.04
N SER A 217 -40.72 -25.79 -1.35
CA SER A 217 -41.29 -27.00 -1.98
C SER A 217 -40.50 -28.24 -1.58
N VAL A 218 -39.17 -28.22 -1.77
CA VAL A 218 -38.28 -29.33 -1.43
C VAL A 218 -38.42 -29.73 0.05
N ASN A 219 -38.50 -28.75 0.96
CA ASN A 219 -38.69 -29.02 2.37
C ASN A 219 -40.04 -29.67 2.70
N ARG A 220 -41.11 -29.38 1.95
CA ARG A 220 -42.41 -30.05 2.11
C ARG A 220 -42.31 -31.51 1.67
N ASP A 221 -41.68 -31.76 0.53
CA ASP A 221 -41.51 -33.11 -0.02
C ASP A 221 -40.66 -33.98 0.91
N LEU A 222 -39.56 -33.45 1.46
CA LEU A 222 -38.74 -34.14 2.44
C LEU A 222 -39.50 -34.50 3.72
N LYS A 223 -40.35 -33.60 4.23
CA LYS A 223 -41.20 -33.88 5.39
C LYS A 223 -42.21 -34.98 5.08
N TRP A 224 -42.79 -34.96 3.88
CA TRP A 224 -43.73 -35.98 3.44
C TRP A 224 -43.06 -37.36 3.30
N MET A 225 -41.88 -37.43 2.68
CA MET A 225 -41.10 -38.68 2.58
C MET A 225 -40.73 -39.25 3.95
N LYS A 226 -40.34 -38.40 4.91
CA LYS A 226 -40.07 -38.84 6.29
C LYS A 226 -41.33 -39.42 6.96
N LYS A 227 -42.49 -38.80 6.73
CA LYS A 227 -43.77 -39.30 7.25
C LYS A 227 -44.15 -40.65 6.65
N LEU A 228 -43.94 -40.83 5.34
CA LEU A 228 -44.14 -42.12 4.67
C LEU A 228 -43.21 -43.21 5.22
N HIS A 229 -41.92 -42.91 5.39
CA HIS A 229 -40.96 -43.84 5.97
C HIS A 229 -41.39 -44.28 7.38
N ARG A 230 -41.81 -43.33 8.21
CA ARG A 230 -42.31 -43.61 9.55
C ARG A 230 -43.57 -44.49 9.53
N ALA A 231 -44.55 -44.16 8.70
CA ALA A 231 -45.77 -44.96 8.56
C ALA A 231 -45.47 -46.39 8.09
N LYS A 232 -44.51 -46.56 7.17
CA LYS A 232 -44.05 -47.89 6.72
C LYS A 232 -43.42 -48.69 7.85
N GLN A 233 -42.56 -48.06 8.66
CA GLN A 233 -41.95 -48.70 9.82
C GLN A 233 -42.97 -49.11 10.89
N GLU A 234 -43.93 -48.23 11.19
CA GLU A 234 -45.02 -48.50 12.14
C GLU A 234 -45.90 -49.66 11.65
N GLY A 235 -46.20 -49.72 10.35
CA GLY A 235 -46.95 -50.84 9.75
C GLY A 235 -46.22 -52.18 9.78
N ILE A 236 -44.90 -52.19 9.54
CA ILE A 236 -44.06 -53.40 9.68
C ILE A 236 -44.07 -53.87 11.14
N ALA A 237 -43.84 -52.96 12.09
CA ALA A 237 -43.82 -53.30 13.52
C ALA A 237 -45.18 -53.85 14.01
N GLN A 238 -46.30 -53.30 13.54
CA GLN A 238 -47.64 -53.82 13.85
C GLN A 238 -47.90 -55.22 13.26
N ALA A 239 -47.43 -55.46 12.02
CA ALA A 239 -47.54 -56.78 11.39
C ALA A 239 -46.70 -57.83 12.15
N GLU A 240 -45.46 -57.50 12.51
CA GLU A 240 -44.60 -58.36 13.34
C GLU A 240 -45.23 -58.67 14.70
N ALA A 241 -45.78 -57.65 15.38
CA ALA A 241 -46.48 -57.81 16.65
C ALA A 241 -47.78 -58.63 16.56
N SER A 242 -48.44 -58.67 15.40
CA SER A 242 -49.64 -59.49 15.19
C SER A 242 -49.33 -60.95 14.83
N THR A 243 -48.08 -61.24 14.46
CA THR A 243 -47.64 -62.59 14.03
C THR A 243 -47.00 -63.38 15.18
N SER A 244 -46.73 -62.72 16.33
CA SER A 244 -46.22 -63.33 17.56
C SER A 244 -47.36 -63.59 18.55
#